data_AF-A0A357V6P9-F1
#
_entry.id   AF-A0A357V6P9-F1
#
_cell.length_a   1.000
_cell.length_b   1.000
_cell.length_c   1.000
_cell.angle_alpha   90.00
_cell.angle_beta   90.00
_cell.angle_gamma   90.00
#
_symmetry.space_group_name_H-M   'P 1'
#
loop_
_entity.id
_entity.type
_entity.pdbx_description
1 polymer ?
#
loop_
_entity_poly.entity_id
_entity_poly.type
_entity_poly.pdbx_seq_one_letter_code
_entity_poly.pdbx_strand_id
1 'polypeptide(L)' 'INLGIGQPDFKTPPHIVEAAIKALKDGHHGYTPANGIPELREAVARDIARHRKVTVDPA' A
#
# COMPACT_ATOMS: atom_id res chain seq x y z
N ILE A 1 13.63 7.25 -27.86
CA ILE A 1 13.62 6.48 -26.59
C ILE A 1 13.44 7.49 -25.46
N ASN A 2 12.46 7.30 -24.56
CA ASN A 2 12.23 8.18 -23.42
C ASN A 2 12.76 7.50 -22.15
N LEU A 3 13.73 8.13 -21.47
CA LEU A 3 14.43 7.59 -20.29
C LEU A 3 14.33 8.53 -19.07
N GLY A 4 13.47 9.56 -19.10
CA GLY A 4 13.49 10.65 -18.11
C GLY A 4 12.55 10.52 -16.92
N ILE A 5 11.48 9.72 -17.02
CA ILE A 5 10.34 9.79 -16.08
C ILE A 5 10.41 8.70 -14.99
N GLY A 6 11.04 7.54 -15.26
CA GLY A 6 11.14 6.43 -14.30
C GLY A 6 9.81 5.69 -14.02
N GLN A 7 8.75 5.96 -14.78
CA GLN A 7 7.47 5.27 -14.66
C GLN A 7 7.58 3.84 -15.22
N PRO A 8 7.12 2.81 -14.48
CA PRO A 8 7.02 1.46 -15.00
C PRO A 8 5.99 1.33 -16.13
N ASP A 9 6.25 0.44 -17.09
CA ASP A 9 5.41 0.18 -18.26
C ASP A 9 4.31 -0.88 -18.03
N PHE A 10 4.31 -1.55 -16.87
CA PHE A 10 3.30 -2.52 -16.49
C PHE A 10 2.08 -1.87 -15.82
N LYS A 11 0.93 -2.52 -15.96
CA LYS A 11 -0.32 -2.11 -15.29
C LYS A 11 -0.27 -2.45 -13.80
N THR A 12 -1.00 -1.68 -13.00
CA THR A 12 -1.25 -2.03 -11.59
C THR A 12 -1.85 -3.45 -11.51
N PRO A 13 -1.32 -4.34 -10.63
CA PRO A 13 -1.85 -5.69 -10.47
C PRO A 13 -3.37 -5.70 -10.21
N PRO A 14 -4.14 -6.64 -10.83
CA PRO A 14 -5.60 -6.64 -10.74
C PRO A 14 -6.16 -6.63 -9.32
N HIS A 15 -5.56 -7.40 -8.40
CA HIS A 15 -6.02 -7.48 -7.02
C HIS A 15 -5.93 -6.14 -6.26
N ILE A 16 -5.00 -5.26 -6.63
CA ILE A 16 -4.87 -3.92 -6.04
C ILE A 16 -6.00 -3.02 -6.57
N VAL A 17 -6.28 -3.10 -7.87
CA VAL A 17 -7.39 -2.35 -8.50
C VAL A 17 -8.72 -2.74 -7.88
N GLU A 18 -8.97 -4.05 -7.72
CA GLU A 18 -10.21 -4.54 -7.10
C GLU A 18 -10.34 -4.11 -5.63
N ALA A 19 -9.25 -4.14 -4.85
CA ALA A 19 -9.25 -3.65 -3.48
C ALA A 19 -9.58 -2.15 -3.39
N ALA A 20 -9.04 -1.34 -4.30
CA ALA A 20 -9.34 0.08 -4.38
C ALA A 20 -10.81 0.35 -4.77
N ILE A 21 -11.34 -0.38 -5.76
CA ILE A 21 -12.76 -0.29 -6.14
C ILE A 21 -13.65 -0.67 -4.96
N LYS A 22 -13.32 -1.76 -4.25
CA LYS A 22 -14.08 -2.21 -3.09
C LYS A 22 -14.06 -1.14 -1.99
N ALA A 23 -12.90 -0.58 -1.66
CA ALA A 23 -12.77 0.43 -0.64
C ALA A 23 -13.69 1.64 -0.91
N LEU A 24 -13.74 2.10 -2.16
CA LEU A 24 -14.64 3.19 -2.58
C LEU A 24 -16.12 2.79 -2.46
N LYS A 25 -16.50 1.57 -2.90
CA LYS A 25 -17.86 1.06 -2.79
C LYS A 25 -18.34 0.92 -1.34
N ASP A 26 -17.44 0.54 -0.45
CA ASP A 26 -17.72 0.37 0.98
C ASP A 26 -17.76 1.73 1.73
N GLY A 27 -17.48 2.85 1.06
CA GLY A 27 -17.51 4.18 1.66
C GLY A 27 -16.21 4.62 2.36
N HIS A 28 -15.08 3.94 2.10
CA HIS A 28 -13.78 4.34 2.65
C HIS A 28 -13.18 5.54 1.90
N HIS A 29 -13.75 6.73 2.11
CA HIS A 29 -13.32 8.00 1.51
C HIS A 29 -13.07 9.13 2.54
N GLY A 30 -13.14 8.80 3.84
CA GLY A 30 -12.93 9.74 4.94
C GLY A 30 -11.46 9.89 5.33
N TYR A 31 -11.22 10.76 6.32
CA TYR A 31 -9.90 10.91 6.92
C TYR A 31 -9.43 9.60 7.55
N THR A 32 -8.15 9.31 7.37
CA THR A 32 -7.44 8.25 8.08
C THR A 32 -6.64 8.86 9.23
N PRO A 33 -6.20 8.07 10.22
CA PRO A 33 -5.25 8.54 11.22
C PRO A 33 -4.02 9.15 10.56
N ALA A 34 -3.38 10.14 11.21
CA ALA A 34 -2.23 10.84 10.63
C ALA A 34 -1.04 9.92 10.31
N ASN A 35 -0.89 8.83 11.07
CA ASN A 35 0.11 7.78 10.84
C ASN A 35 -0.32 6.72 9.81
N GLY A 36 -1.57 6.76 9.33
CA GLY A 36 -2.15 5.78 8.42
C GLY A 36 -3.00 4.71 9.12
N ILE A 37 -3.77 3.97 8.33
CA ILE A 37 -4.65 2.91 8.84
C ILE A 37 -3.85 1.79 9.53
N PRO A 38 -4.27 1.30 10.71
CA PRO A 38 -3.52 0.28 11.47
C PRO A 38 -3.16 -0.95 10.64
N GLU A 39 -4.11 -1.45 9.82
CA GLU A 39 -3.94 -2.66 9.03
C GLU A 39 -2.81 -2.53 8.01
N LEU A 40 -2.65 -1.34 7.41
CA LEU A 40 -1.56 -1.05 6.48
C LEU A 40 -0.23 -0.98 7.22
N ARG A 41 -0.17 -0.30 8.36
CA ARG A 41 1.06 -0.17 9.16
C ARG A 41 1.57 -1.53 9.61
N GLU A 42 0.69 -2.38 10.10
CA GLU A 42 1.04 -3.75 10.47
C GLU A 42 1.49 -4.59 9.26
N ALA A 43 0.82 -4.47 8.12
CA ALA A 43 1.19 -5.19 6.90
C ALA A 43 2.60 -4.81 6.43
N VAL A 44 2.94 -3.51 6.48
CA VAL A 44 4.28 -3.00 6.16
C VAL A 44 5.32 -3.48 7.16
N ALA A 45 5.04 -3.44 8.47
CA ALA A 45 5.95 -3.97 9.49
C ALA A 45 6.25 -5.47 9.27
N ARG A 46 5.23 -6.27 8.94
CA ARG A 46 5.38 -7.70 8.59
C ARG A 46 6.20 -7.90 7.32
N ASP A 47 5.99 -7.08 6.29
CA ASP A 47 6.77 -7.12 5.05
C ASP A 47 8.26 -6.83 5.30
N ILE A 48 8.55 -5.78 6.07
CA ILE A 48 9.91 -5.42 6.47
C ILE A 48 10.56 -6.56 7.26
N ALA A 49 9.87 -7.15 8.25
CA ALA A 49 10.39 -8.28 9.00
C ALA A 49 10.69 -9.48 8.09
N ARG A 50 9.82 -9.76 7.12
CA ARG A 50 9.98 -10.87 6.18
C ARG A 50 11.19 -10.70 5.27
N HIS A 51 11.30 -9.54 4.63
CA HIS A 51 12.26 -9.28 3.54
C HIS A 51 13.59 -8.70 4.03
N ARG A 52 13.57 -7.90 5.10
CA ARG A 52 14.73 -7.18 5.61
C ARG A 52 15.24 -7.72 6.95
N LYS A 53 14.52 -8.65 7.58
CA LYS A 53 14.87 -9.23 8.90
C LYS A 53 14.99 -8.20 10.02
N VAL A 54 14.26 -7.10 9.90
CA VAL A 54 14.19 -6.03 10.90
C VAL A 54 12.77 -5.99 11.47
N THR A 55 12.66 -5.98 12.79
CA THR A 55 11.37 -5.77 13.47
C THR A 55 11.12 -4.27 13.62
N VAL A 56 9.95 -3.82 13.18
CA VAL A 56 9.49 -2.43 13.30
C VAL A 56 8.20 -2.42 14.10
N ASP A 57 8.08 -1.52 15.07
CA ASP A 57 6.83 -1.30 15.80
C ASP A 57 5.84 -0.58 14.89
N PRO A 58 4.66 -1.18 14.60
CA PRO A 58 3.67 -0.54 13.75
C PRO A 58 2.90 0.58 14.45
N ALA A 59 3.00 0.76 15.79
CA ALA A 59 2.20 1.68 16.60
C ALA A 59 2.36 3.18 16.25
#